data_AF-A0A197KDY9-F1
#
_entry.id   AF-A0A197KDY9-F1
#
_cell.length_a   1.000
_cell.length_b   1.000
_cell.length_c   1.000
_cell.angle_alpha   90.00
_cell.angle_beta   90.00
_cell.angle_gamma   90.00
#
_symmetry.space_group_name_H-M   'P 1'
#
loop_
_entity.id
_entity.type
_entity.pdbx_description
1 polymer ?
#
loop_
_entity_poly.entity_id
_entity_poly.type
_entity_poly.pdbx_seq_one_letter_code
_entity_poly.pdbx_strand_id
1 'polypeptide(L)'
;MDLCPQATGWTLYGQELGPHLYGMLSAHLNTITDMKFMGHTGYLPDLLCRLPHLLELKDTHAGYYTYYMDVFYSTTSTLSLETGTLHDEPPRVWTCSRLRTLHLAIAGFNADSAVARRTFGYISRVCPRLQDTWICELMLLQPLRIYGRELAPFLNIDGGLCLCRGRRT
;
A
#
# COMPACT_ATOMS: atom_id res chain seq x y z
N MET A 1 8.67 -1.82 -23.38
CA MET A 1 9.31 -2.43 -22.20
C MET A 1 9.12 -3.93 -22.37
N ASP A 2 10.21 -4.67 -22.63
CA ASP A 2 10.12 -6.12 -22.82
C ASP A 2 10.04 -6.79 -21.45
N LEU A 3 8.85 -7.31 -21.12
CA LEU A 3 8.59 -7.99 -19.87
C LEU A 3 8.96 -9.48 -20.02
N CYS A 4 9.87 -9.97 -19.18
CA CYS A 4 10.17 -11.39 -19.12
C CYS A 4 9.05 -12.10 -18.34
N PRO A 5 8.23 -12.97 -18.98
CA PRO A 5 7.04 -13.56 -18.35
C PRO A 5 7.37 -14.51 -17.18
N GLN A 6 8.63 -14.95 -17.09
CA GLN A 6 9.13 -15.84 -16.04
C GLN A 6 9.82 -15.07 -14.91
N ALA A 7 10.00 -13.75 -15.03
CA ALA A 7 10.56 -12.96 -13.95
C ALA A 7 9.60 -12.92 -12.77
N THR A 8 10.10 -13.29 -11.60
CA THR A 8 9.36 -13.22 -10.33
C THR A 8 9.47 -11.82 -9.70
N GLY A 9 10.51 -11.07 -10.07
CA GLY A 9 10.81 -9.72 -9.60
C GLY A 9 10.55 -8.64 -10.65
N TRP A 10 9.73 -7.65 -10.27
CA TRP A 10 9.29 -6.57 -11.16
C TRP A 10 9.60 -5.21 -10.54
N THR A 11 10.12 -4.29 -11.35
CA THR A 11 10.27 -2.89 -10.97
C THR A 11 9.44 -2.04 -11.92
N LEU A 12 8.52 -1.25 -11.38
CA LEU A 12 7.58 -0.44 -12.15
C LEU A 12 7.65 1.01 -11.68
N TYR A 13 7.57 1.93 -12.63
CA TYR A 13 7.32 3.33 -12.29
C TYR A 13 5.83 3.55 -12.06
N GLY A 14 5.48 4.36 -11.07
CA GLY A 14 4.08 4.61 -10.71
C GLY A 14 3.25 5.20 -11.86
N GLN A 15 3.89 5.92 -12.78
CA GLN A 15 3.28 6.48 -13.99
C GLN A 15 3.01 5.42 -15.08
N GLU A 16 3.69 4.27 -15.04
CA GLU A 16 3.49 3.17 -16.00
C GLU A 16 2.33 2.27 -15.59
N LEU A 17 1.90 2.34 -14.32
CA LEU A 17 0.69 1.70 -13.83
C LEU A 17 -0.53 2.42 -14.40
N GLY A 18 -0.94 2.00 -15.59
CA GLY A 18 -2.20 2.35 -16.20
C GLY A 18 -3.05 1.11 -16.50
N PRO A 19 -4.30 1.30 -16.96
CA PRO A 19 -5.21 0.20 -17.30
C PRO A 19 -4.62 -0.82 -18.29
N HIS A 20 -3.72 -0.38 -19.17
CA HIS A 20 -3.05 -1.27 -20.12
C HIS A 20 -2.09 -2.25 -19.41
N LEU A 21 -1.29 -1.75 -18.47
CA LEU A 21 -0.38 -2.59 -17.68
C LEU A 21 -1.15 -3.57 -16.80
N TYR A 22 -2.34 -3.18 -16.30
CA TYR A 22 -3.24 -4.10 -15.60
C TYR A 22 -3.63 -5.32 -16.42
N GLY A 23 -3.96 -5.10 -17.70
CA GLY A 23 -4.27 -6.20 -18.62
C GLY A 23 -3.09 -7.16 -18.76
N MET A 24 -1.87 -6.64 -18.90
CA MET A 24 -0.66 -7.46 -19.02
C MET A 24 -0.31 -8.20 -17.74
N LEU A 25 -0.40 -7.52 -16.59
CA LEU A 25 -0.13 -8.10 -15.28
C LEU A 25 -1.11 -9.22 -14.98
N SER A 26 -2.38 -9.08 -15.38
CA SER A 26 -3.44 -10.07 -15.15
C SER A 26 -3.08 -11.48 -15.66
N ALA A 27 -2.33 -11.58 -16.77
CA ALA A 27 -1.87 -12.85 -17.31
C ALA A 27 -0.73 -13.50 -16.49
N HIS A 28 -0.06 -12.75 -15.63
CA HIS A 28 1.15 -13.15 -14.91
C HIS A 28 1.05 -12.98 -13.38
N LEU A 29 -0.12 -12.63 -12.82
CA LEU A 29 -0.28 -12.33 -11.39
C LEU A 29 0.16 -13.46 -10.45
N ASN A 30 0.14 -14.71 -10.92
CA ASN A 30 0.49 -15.86 -10.12
C ASN A 30 2.00 -16.13 -10.03
N THR A 31 2.82 -15.50 -10.87
CA THR A 31 4.28 -15.68 -10.87
C THR A 31 5.03 -14.56 -10.16
N ILE A 32 4.41 -13.38 -10.03
CA ILE A 32 5.03 -12.21 -9.42
C ILE A 32 5.06 -12.38 -7.90
N THR A 33 6.26 -12.52 -7.35
CA THR A 33 6.49 -12.61 -5.91
C THR A 33 7.14 -11.36 -5.33
N ASP A 34 7.87 -10.61 -6.15
CA ASP A 34 8.64 -9.46 -5.71
C ASP A 34 8.32 -8.25 -6.58
N MET A 35 7.90 -7.16 -5.96
CA MET A 35 7.49 -5.97 -6.68
C MET A 35 8.07 -4.72 -6.04
N LYS A 36 8.70 -3.90 -6.86
CA LYS A 36 9.29 -2.61 -6.47
C LYS A 36 8.61 -1.48 -7.23
N PHE A 37 8.17 -0.47 -6.51
CA PHE A 37 7.59 0.74 -7.10
C PHE A 37 8.51 1.93 -6.98
N MET A 38 8.52 2.73 -8.04
CA MET A 38 9.24 3.99 -8.12
C MET A 38 8.29 5.13 -8.51
N GLY A 39 8.14 6.12 -7.64
CA GLY A 39 7.26 7.27 -7.86
C GLY A 39 5.77 7.00 -7.59
N HIS A 40 4.98 8.08 -7.57
CA HIS A 40 3.58 8.08 -7.16
C HIS A 40 2.67 7.23 -8.05
N THR A 41 1.77 6.45 -7.45
CA THR A 41 0.68 5.78 -8.18
C THR A 41 -0.61 5.70 -7.38
N GLY A 42 -1.73 6.06 -8.01
CA GLY A 42 -3.07 5.88 -7.44
C GLY A 42 -3.60 4.44 -7.55
N TYR A 43 -2.89 3.56 -8.26
CA TYR A 43 -3.38 2.23 -8.61
C TYR A 43 -2.82 1.12 -7.72
N LEU A 44 -1.87 1.43 -6.83
CA LEU A 44 -1.31 0.43 -5.91
C LEU A 44 -2.38 -0.38 -5.13
N PRO A 45 -3.46 0.23 -4.58
CA PRO A 45 -4.51 -0.52 -3.90
C PRO A 45 -5.11 -1.62 -4.77
N ASP A 46 -5.48 -1.30 -6.02
CA ASP A 46 -6.11 -2.22 -6.96
C ASP A 46 -5.19 -3.38 -7.33
N LEU A 47 -3.89 -3.09 -7.42
CA LEU A 47 -2.92 -4.10 -7.75
C LEU A 47 -2.72 -5.08 -6.60
N LEU A 48 -2.63 -4.59 -5.36
CA LEU A 48 -2.48 -5.42 -4.17
C LEU A 48 -3.72 -6.30 -3.89
N CYS A 49 -4.90 -5.88 -4.36
CA CYS A 49 -6.09 -6.73 -4.38
C CYS A 49 -5.96 -7.92 -5.35
N ARG A 50 -5.08 -7.85 -6.35
CA ARG A 50 -4.95 -8.86 -7.42
C ARG A 50 -3.68 -9.71 -7.32
N LEU A 51 -2.79 -9.43 -6.36
CA LEU A 51 -1.51 -10.13 -6.20
C LEU A 51 -1.49 -10.99 -4.91
N PRO A 52 -2.26 -12.09 -4.83
CA PRO A 52 -2.33 -12.92 -3.62
C PRO A 52 -1.02 -13.67 -3.32
N HIS A 53 -0.14 -13.78 -4.31
CA HIS A 53 1.14 -14.49 -4.23
C HIS A 53 2.32 -13.58 -3.91
N LEU A 54 2.09 -12.26 -3.80
CA LEU A 54 3.15 -11.31 -3.49
C LEU A 54 3.79 -11.62 -2.13
N LEU A 55 5.12 -11.71 -2.14
CA LEU A 55 5.95 -11.97 -0.97
C LEU A 55 6.71 -10.71 -0.53
N GLU A 56 7.16 -9.91 -1.49
CA GLU A 56 7.86 -8.65 -1.23
C GLU A 56 7.22 -7.49 -1.99
N LEU A 57 6.83 -6.45 -1.25
CA LEU A 57 6.47 -5.14 -1.78
C LEU A 57 7.46 -4.12 -1.26
N LYS A 58 8.24 -3.53 -2.16
CA LYS A 58 9.15 -2.43 -1.84
C LYS A 58 8.73 -1.18 -2.57
N ASP A 59 7.94 -0.37 -1.89
CA ASP A 59 7.59 0.95 -2.39
C ASP A 59 8.24 2.03 -1.52
N THR A 60 9.10 2.80 -2.16
CA THR A 60 9.84 3.88 -1.49
C THR A 60 9.18 5.23 -1.67
N HIS A 61 8.25 5.38 -2.64
CA HIS A 61 7.79 6.70 -3.08
C HIS A 61 6.36 6.76 -3.64
N ALA A 62 5.60 5.67 -3.70
CA ALA A 62 4.32 5.69 -4.41
C ALA A 62 3.20 6.42 -3.69
N GLY A 63 3.42 6.82 -2.43
CA GLY A 63 2.57 7.77 -1.74
C GLY A 63 1.15 7.26 -1.57
N TYR A 64 0.98 6.37 -0.60
CA TYR A 64 -0.30 5.77 -0.33
C TYR A 64 -1.14 6.69 0.56
N TYR A 65 -2.42 6.87 0.22
CA TYR A 65 -3.34 7.61 1.10
C TYR A 65 -4.10 6.66 2.02
N THR A 66 -4.26 7.06 3.28
CA THR A 66 -4.88 6.23 4.32
C THR A 66 -6.37 5.98 4.12
N TYR A 67 -7.06 6.79 3.33
CA TYR A 67 -8.47 6.55 2.98
C TYR A 67 -8.66 5.28 2.12
N TYR A 68 -7.61 4.80 1.43
CA TYR A 68 -7.62 3.50 0.76
C TYR A 68 -7.32 2.32 1.72
N MET A 69 -7.13 2.55 3.02
CA MET A 69 -6.82 1.53 4.05
C MET A 69 -7.92 1.37 5.09
N ASP A 70 -9.18 1.63 4.75
CA ASP A 70 -10.28 1.42 5.70
C ASP A 70 -10.86 0.01 5.60
N VAL A 71 -10.68 -0.80 6.65
CA VAL A 71 -11.35 -2.11 6.75
C VAL A 71 -12.80 -1.96 7.22
N PHE A 72 -13.16 -0.84 7.85
CA PHE A 72 -14.43 -0.69 8.53
C PHE A 72 -15.54 -0.14 7.66
N TYR A 73 -15.32 -0.08 6.33
CA TYR A 73 -16.36 0.33 5.38
C TYR A 73 -17.00 1.64 5.84
N SER A 74 -16.24 2.62 6.35
CA SER A 74 -16.82 3.95 6.49
C SER A 74 -17.17 4.35 5.07
N THR A 75 -18.46 4.28 4.76
CA THR A 75 -19.15 4.58 3.51
C THR A 75 -18.86 6.02 3.13
N THR A 76 -17.60 6.27 2.80
CA THR A 76 -17.17 7.46 2.10
C THR A 76 -17.45 7.13 0.67
N SER A 77 -18.74 7.30 0.34
CA SER A 77 -19.24 7.63 -0.98
C SER A 77 -18.19 8.50 -1.71
N THR A 78 -17.27 7.87 -2.43
CA THR A 78 -16.27 8.59 -3.21
C THR A 78 -17.01 9.17 -4.39
N LEU A 79 -17.26 10.48 -4.34
CA LEU A 79 -17.68 11.23 -5.51
C LEU A 79 -16.58 11.08 -6.54
N SER A 80 -16.84 10.30 -7.60
CA SER A 80 -16.00 10.32 -8.79
C SER A 80 -16.02 11.74 -9.32
N LEU A 81 -14.88 12.44 -9.25
CA LEU A 81 -14.76 13.82 -9.73
C LEU A 81 -15.07 13.93 -11.24
N GLU A 82 -14.90 12.83 -11.98
CA GLU A 82 -15.08 12.79 -13.43
C GLU A 82 -16.54 12.65 -13.85
N THR A 83 -17.37 11.97 -13.05
CA THR A 83 -18.76 11.65 -13.42
C THR A 83 -19.82 12.23 -12.48
N GLY A 84 -19.42 12.72 -11.30
CA GLY A 84 -20.35 13.19 -10.27
C GLY A 84 -21.28 12.11 -9.71
N THR A 85 -21.09 10.85 -10.11
CA THR A 85 -21.88 9.70 -9.69
C THR A 85 -21.27 9.09 -8.43
N LEU A 86 -22.14 8.79 -7.47
CA LEU A 86 -21.80 7.96 -6.31
C LEU A 86 -21.68 6.51 -6.78
N HIS A 87 -20.46 6.01 -6.86
CA HIS A 87 -20.24 4.60 -7.11
C HIS A 87 -20.11 3.84 -5.79
N ASP A 88 -21.04 2.92 -5.57
CA ASP A 88 -20.94 1.89 -4.53
C ASP A 88 -19.97 0.81 -5.02
N GLU A 89 -18.68 1.14 -5.10
CA GLU A 89 -17.67 0.12 -5.33
C GLU A 89 -17.40 -0.65 -4.03
N PRO A 90 -17.32 -1.99 -4.09
CA PRO A 90 -16.92 -2.78 -2.93
C PRO A 90 -15.51 -2.35 -2.50
N PRO A 91 -15.20 -2.37 -1.20
CA PRO A 91 -13.90 -1.91 -0.75
C PRO A 91 -12.79 -2.80 -1.28
N ARG A 92 -11.71 -2.13 -1.64
CA ARG A 92 -10.50 -2.74 -2.19
C ARG A 92 -9.65 -3.24 -1.03
N VAL A 93 -9.94 -4.46 -0.56
CA VAL A 93 -9.16 -5.13 0.49
C VAL A 93 -7.99 -5.89 -0.14
N TRP A 94 -6.78 -5.64 0.33
CA TRP A 94 -5.59 -6.33 -0.18
C TRP A 94 -5.69 -7.85 0.01
N THR A 95 -5.25 -8.61 -0.98
CA THR A 95 -5.32 -10.09 -0.96
C THR A 95 -3.96 -10.75 -0.70
N CYS A 96 -2.90 -9.95 -0.52
CA CYS A 96 -1.51 -10.36 -0.32
C CYS A 96 -1.23 -10.96 1.09
N SER A 97 -2.00 -11.96 1.51
CA SER A 97 -1.86 -12.63 2.82
C SER A 97 -0.52 -13.35 3.06
N ARG A 98 0.25 -13.56 1.98
CA ARG A 98 1.57 -14.18 2.01
C ARG A 98 2.73 -13.17 2.09
N LEU A 99 2.43 -11.88 2.07
CA LEU A 99 3.42 -10.82 2.09
C LEU A 99 4.30 -10.93 3.34
N ARG A 100 5.61 -10.93 3.14
CA ARG A 100 6.65 -11.00 4.19
C ARG A 100 7.38 -9.68 4.34
N THR A 101 7.57 -8.95 3.25
CA THR A 101 8.22 -7.64 3.25
C THR A 101 7.27 -6.59 2.71
N LEU A 102 7.05 -5.53 3.49
CA LEU A 102 6.25 -4.37 3.11
C LEU A 102 7.01 -3.10 3.46
N HIS A 103 7.55 -2.45 2.44
CA HIS A 103 8.06 -1.09 2.55
C HIS A 103 7.08 -0.17 1.82
N LEU A 104 6.54 0.83 2.52
CA LEU A 104 5.50 1.71 1.99
C LEU A 104 5.66 3.13 2.52
N ALA A 105 5.53 4.11 1.63
CA ALA A 105 5.41 5.52 2.01
C ALA A 105 3.92 5.91 2.04
N ILE A 106 3.45 6.46 3.16
CA ILE A 106 2.05 6.80 3.38
C ILE A 106 1.93 8.31 3.66
N ALA A 107 1.06 9.01 2.93
CA ALA A 107 0.78 10.42 3.15
C ALA A 107 -0.14 10.63 4.37
N GLY A 108 0.23 11.57 5.25
CA GLY A 108 -0.51 11.95 6.45
C GLY A 108 -0.41 10.94 7.60
N PHE A 109 0.49 9.97 7.52
CA PHE A 109 0.71 8.93 8.52
C PHE A 109 1.20 9.47 9.87
N ASN A 110 2.16 10.41 9.87
CA ASN A 110 2.74 10.99 11.07
C ASN A 110 1.92 12.16 11.67
N ALA A 111 0.87 12.61 10.97
CA ALA A 111 0.06 13.73 11.43
C ALA A 111 -0.91 13.34 12.56
N ASP A 112 -1.31 12.07 12.64
CA ASP A 112 -2.34 11.60 13.58
C ASP A 112 -2.06 10.15 14.03
N SER A 113 -1.89 9.96 15.34
CA SER A 113 -1.72 8.64 15.96
C SER A 113 -2.86 7.66 15.65
N ALA A 114 -4.08 8.17 15.42
CA ALA A 114 -5.23 7.35 15.04
C ALA A 114 -5.10 6.82 13.60
N VAL A 115 -4.54 7.63 12.69
CA VAL A 115 -4.22 7.20 11.32
C VAL A 115 -3.19 6.08 11.35
N ALA A 116 -2.08 6.27 12.06
CA ALA A 116 -1.06 5.23 12.20
C ALA A 116 -1.64 3.93 12.76
N ARG A 117 -2.42 4.00 13.85
CA ARG A 117 -3.07 2.82 14.45
C ARG A 117 -4.00 2.09 13.48
N ARG A 118 -4.82 2.83 12.70
CA ARG A 118 -5.69 2.26 11.67
C ARG A 118 -4.88 1.56 10.59
N THR A 119 -3.84 2.22 10.08
CA THR A 119 -2.93 1.65 9.08
C THR A 119 -2.28 0.35 9.56
N PHE A 120 -1.69 0.31 10.76
CA PHE A 120 -1.12 -0.93 11.28
C PHE A 120 -2.17 -2.01 11.53
N GLY A 121 -3.34 -1.62 12.04
CA GLY A 121 -4.45 -2.55 12.23
C GLY A 121 -4.92 -3.18 10.92
N TYR A 122 -5.01 -2.38 9.85
CA TYR A 122 -5.30 -2.85 8.49
C TYR A 122 -4.21 -3.82 8.02
N ILE A 123 -2.95 -3.39 8.00
CA ILE A 123 -1.81 -4.17 7.48
C ILE A 123 -1.69 -5.50 8.22
N SER A 124 -1.76 -5.49 9.55
CA SER A 124 -1.67 -6.70 10.37
C SER A 124 -2.76 -7.73 10.04
N ARG A 125 -3.94 -7.26 9.61
CA ARG A 125 -5.07 -8.11 9.24
C ARG A 125 -4.92 -8.69 7.83
N VAL A 126 -4.52 -7.87 6.86
CA VAL A 126 -4.40 -8.30 5.45
C VAL A 126 -3.10 -9.04 5.16
N CYS A 127 -2.02 -8.74 5.89
CA CYS A 127 -0.69 -9.32 5.75
C CYS A 127 -0.23 -10.01 7.05
N PRO A 128 -0.89 -11.09 7.50
CA PRO A 128 -0.61 -11.71 8.79
C PRO A 128 0.76 -12.43 8.87
N ARG A 129 1.50 -12.51 7.76
CA ARG A 129 2.81 -13.18 7.65
C ARG A 129 3.97 -12.20 7.50
N LEU A 130 3.72 -10.92 7.76
CA LEU A 130 4.71 -9.87 7.61
C LEU A 130 5.86 -10.06 8.61
N GLN A 131 7.09 -10.00 8.12
CA GLN A 131 8.33 -10.20 8.87
C GLN A 131 9.20 -8.94 8.86
N ASP A 132 9.23 -8.25 7.71
CA ASP A 132 9.94 -7.00 7.52
C ASP A 132 8.93 -5.91 7.12
N THR A 133 8.88 -4.85 7.91
CA THR A 133 7.93 -3.75 7.72
C THR A 133 8.64 -2.43 7.86
N TRP A 134 8.46 -1.58 6.86
CA TRP A 134 8.95 -0.21 6.89
C TRP A 134 7.84 0.71 6.38
N ILE A 135 7.32 1.56 7.27
CA ILE A 135 6.29 2.54 6.91
C ILE A 135 6.87 3.91 7.22
N CYS A 136 6.92 4.78 6.21
CA CYS A 136 7.38 6.15 6.37
C CYS A 136 6.29 7.14 5.95
N GLU A 137 6.36 8.35 6.48
CA GLU A 137 5.57 9.47 5.98
C GLU A 137 6.05 9.80 4.57
N LEU A 138 5.13 9.81 3.60
CA LEU A 138 5.40 10.45 2.33
C LEU A 138 5.52 11.94 2.59
N MET A 139 6.76 12.41 2.77
CA MET A 139 7.06 13.82 2.58
C MET A 139 6.82 14.10 1.10
N LEU A 140 5.56 14.41 0.75
CA LEU A 140 5.25 15.12 -0.48
C LEU A 140 6.29 16.21 -0.57
N LEU A 141 7.01 16.25 -1.68
CA LEU A 141 7.96 17.30 -2.00
C LEU A 141 7.20 18.63 -1.97
N GLN A 142 6.90 19.15 -0.78
CA GLN A 142 6.74 20.55 -0.58
C GLN A 142 8.09 21.12 -1.03
N PRO A 143 8.12 22.10 -1.95
CA PRO A 143 9.36 22.73 -2.41
C PRO A 143 9.98 23.60 -1.29
N LEU A 144 9.92 23.16 -0.04
CA LEU A 144 10.27 23.92 1.15
C LEU A 144 11.56 23.37 1.74
N ARG A 145 12.64 24.05 1.34
CA ARG A 145 13.82 24.31 2.15
C ARG A 145 13.41 24.72 3.58
N ILE A 146 13.27 23.79 4.51
CA ILE A 146 13.09 24.13 5.93
C ILE A 146 13.98 23.21 6.75
N TYR A 147 15.15 23.78 7.10
CA TYR A 147 16.11 23.42 8.16
C TYR A 147 16.56 21.95 8.24
N GLY A 148 17.87 21.72 8.09
CA GLY A 148 18.54 20.41 8.15
C GLY A 148 18.39 19.64 9.47
N ARG A 149 17.17 19.22 9.79
CA ARG A 149 16.84 18.21 10.78
C ARG A 149 16.56 16.91 10.05
N GLU A 150 17.39 15.92 10.33
CA GLU A 150 17.01 14.52 10.10
C GLU A 150 15.77 14.22 10.95
N LEU A 151 14.61 14.19 10.31
CA LEU A 151 13.42 13.58 10.90
C LEU A 151 13.66 12.07 10.84
N ALA A 152 14.32 11.54 11.86
CA ALA A 152 14.45 10.11 12.00
C ALA A 152 13.04 9.51 12.16
N PRO A 153 12.61 8.59 11.28
CA PRO A 153 11.27 8.05 11.30
C PRO A 153 11.18 7.02 12.43
N PHE A 154 11.05 7.48 13.66
CA PHE A 154 10.77 6.62 14.80
C PHE A 154 9.33 6.85 15.19
N LEU A 155 8.47 5.97 14.71
CA LEU A 155 7.18 5.80 15.34
C LEU A 155 7.44 5.11 16.68
N ASN A 156 7.56 5.90 17.75
CA ASN A 156 7.66 5.36 19.10
C ASN A 156 6.28 4.84 19.51
N ILE A 157 5.97 3.61 19.11
CA ILE A 157 4.77 2.92 19.60
C ILE A 157 5.09 2.43 21.01
N ASP A 158 4.99 3.32 22.00
CA ASP A 158 5.22 3.04 23.43
C ASP A 158 4.23 2.02 24.04
N GLY A 159 3.38 1.40 23.23
CA GLY A 159 2.58 0.24 23.58
C GLY A 159 2.84 -0.87 22.57
N GLY A 160 3.55 -1.91 22.98
CA GLY A 160 3.76 -3.10 22.15
C GLY A 160 2.44 -3.56 21.52
N LEU A 161 2.40 -3.61 20.19
CA LEU A 161 1.24 -4.10 19.45
C LEU A 161 1.10 -5.61 19.72
N CYS A 162 0.28 -5.97 20.70
CA CYS A 162 -0.19 -7.33 20.86
C CYS A 162 -1.10 -7.66 19.67
N LEU A 163 -0.60 -8.45 18.71
CA LEU A 163 -1.42 -9.04 17.66
C LEU A 163 -2.46 -9.96 18.33
N CYS A 164 -3.68 -9.49 18.48
CA CYS A 164 -4.80 -10.33 18.91
C CYS A 164 -5.02 -11.44 17.86
N ARG A 165 -4.43 -12.61 18.08
CA ARG A 165 -4.78 -13.84 17.37
C ARG A 165 -6.22 -14.20 17.75
N GLY A 166 -7.19 -13.67 17.00
CA GLY A 166 -8.53 -14.22 17.01
C GLY A 166 -8.47 -15.67 16.56
N ARG A 167 -8.70 -16.62 17.48
CA ARG A 167 -8.97 -18.01 17.10
C ARG A 167 -10.23 -17.98 16.23
N ARG A 168 -10.11 -18.34 14.95
CA ARG A 168 -11.28 -18.72 14.14
C ARG A 168 -11.75 -20.06 14.70
N THR A 169 -12.83 -20.03 15.48
CA THR A 169 -13.63 -21.21 15.85
C THR A 169 -14.55 -21.57 14.71
#